data_AF-A0A1J9VJN5-F1
#
_entry.id   AF-A0A1J9VJN5-F1
#
_cell.length_a   1.000
_cell.length_b   1.000
_cell.length_c   1.000
_cell.angle_alpha   90.00
_cell.angle_beta   90.00
_cell.angle_gamma   90.00
#
_symmetry.space_group_name_H-M   'P 1'
#
loop_
_entity.id
_entity.type
_entity.pdbx_description
1 polymer ?
#
loop_
_entity_poly.entity_id
_entity_poly.type
_entity_poly.pdbx_seq_one_letter_code
_entity_poly.pdbx_strand_id
1 'polypeptide(L)'
;MGYAIEPMQERWGALGAGLILGCVWGIWHVIPLIEAHHSPAWIAAWFLGAVTARVIIVWVYNNTEKSIFASIIIHSMLNVTYSFLPSYDASYVPGITGVVTTLAAIIVTFLWGSRTLARFRYA
;
A
#
# COMPACT_ATOMS: atom_id res chain seq x y z
N MET A 1 5.54 -6.40 -8.26
CA MET A 1 4.66 -7.58 -8.38
C MET A 1 5.34 -8.70 -9.13
N GLY A 2 5.83 -8.52 -10.36
CA GLY A 2 6.34 -9.63 -11.21
C GLY A 2 7.57 -10.44 -10.78
N TYR A 3 8.05 -10.35 -9.54
CA TYR A 3 9.13 -11.22 -9.05
C TYR A 3 8.91 -11.59 -7.57
N ALA A 4 8.91 -10.59 -6.69
CA ALA A 4 8.92 -10.84 -5.26
C ALA A 4 7.57 -11.32 -4.69
N ILE A 5 6.42 -10.87 -5.23
CA ILE A 5 5.16 -11.04 -4.52
C ILE A 5 4.67 -12.49 -4.51
N GLU A 6 4.82 -13.23 -5.62
CA GLU A 6 4.28 -14.60 -5.71
C GLU A 6 4.94 -15.55 -4.69
N PRO A 7 6.28 -15.68 -4.64
CA PRO A 7 6.93 -16.50 -3.62
C PRO A 7 6.63 -16.04 -2.18
N MET A 8 6.47 -14.73 -1.98
CA MET A 8 6.12 -14.19 -0.67
C MET A 8 4.69 -14.61 -0.24
N GLN A 9 3.73 -14.61 -1.15
CA GLN A 9 2.36 -15.01 -0.86
C GLN A 9 2.25 -16.49 -0.51
N GLU A 10 3.04 -17.34 -1.15
CA GLU A 10 3.11 -18.78 -0.82
C GLU A 10 3.61 -19.01 0.61
N ARG A 11 4.58 -18.21 1.07
CA ARG A 11 5.19 -18.36 2.39
C ARG A 11 4.44 -17.67 3.52
N TRP A 12 3.89 -16.48 3.28
CA TRP A 12 3.31 -15.61 4.33
C TRP A 12 1.84 -15.26 4.12
N GLY A 13 1.21 -15.74 3.05
CA GLY A 13 -0.13 -15.33 2.63
C GLY A 13 -0.15 -13.91 2.02
N ALA A 14 -1.27 -13.53 1.42
CA ALA A 14 -1.43 -12.27 0.70
C ALA A 14 -1.23 -11.03 1.59
N LEU A 15 -1.87 -10.99 2.77
CA LEU A 15 -1.70 -9.89 3.71
C LEU A 15 -0.26 -9.80 4.23
N GLY A 16 0.32 -10.92 4.66
CA GLY A 16 1.68 -10.97 5.18
C GLY A 16 2.70 -10.51 4.13
N ALA A 17 2.58 -11.02 2.90
CA ALA A 17 3.41 -10.61 1.78
C ALA A 17 3.28 -9.10 1.48
N GLY A 18 2.04 -8.58 1.47
CA GLY A 18 1.77 -7.15 1.25
C GLY A 18 2.37 -6.26 2.33
N LEU A 19 2.23 -6.63 3.60
CA LEU A 19 2.79 -5.88 4.73
C LEU A 19 4.31 -5.89 4.71
N ILE A 20 4.94 -7.06 4.54
CA ILE A 20 6.41 -7.17 4.50
C ILE A 20 6.97 -6.35 3.33
N LEU A 21 6.41 -6.51 2.13
CA LEU A 21 6.88 -5.77 0.96
C LEU A 21 6.62 -4.27 1.10
N GLY A 22 5.51 -3.89 1.74
CA GLY A 22 5.18 -2.51 2.09
C GLY A 22 6.22 -1.91 3.04
N CYS A 23 6.61 -2.63 4.09
CA CYS A 23 7.61 -2.18 5.05
C CYS A 23 9.00 -2.03 4.40
N VAL A 24 9.43 -3.01 3.58
CA VAL A 24 10.70 -2.91 2.83
C VAL A 24 10.71 -1.65 1.97
N TRP A 25 9.59 -1.37 1.28
CA TRP A 25 9.46 -0.16 0.49
C TRP A 25 9.47 1.11 1.34
N GLY A 26 8.73 1.13 2.45
CA GLY A 26 8.68 2.27 3.37
C GLY A 26 10.06 2.59 3.96
N ILE A 27 10.82 1.56 4.37
CA ILE A 27 12.17 1.70 4.92
C ILE A 27 13.11 2.33 3.89
N TRP A 28 13.02 1.90 2.62
CA TRP A 28 13.81 2.46 1.54
C TRP A 28 13.58 3.98 1.37
N HIS A 29 12.36 4.46 1.63
CA HIS A 29 12.02 5.87 1.50
C HIS A 29 12.42 6.74 2.70
N VAL A 30 12.84 6.15 3.82
CA VAL A 30 13.17 6.94 5.03
C VAL A 30 14.27 7.95 4.75
N ILE A 31 15.37 7.53 4.09
CA ILE A 31 16.50 8.45 3.80
C ILE A 31 16.08 9.55 2.81
N PRO A 32 15.49 9.25 1.64
CA PRO A 32 15.02 10.29 0.71
C PRO A 32 14.05 11.28 1.36
N LEU A 33 13.15 10.82 2.23
CA LEU A 33 12.17 11.70 2.88
C LEU A 33 12.80 12.61 3.95
N ILE A 34 13.84 12.15 4.63
CA ILE A 34 14.64 12.99 5.53
C ILE A 34 15.40 14.05 4.72
N GLU A 35 16.00 13.67 3.59
CA GLU A 35 16.69 14.60 2.68
C GLU A 35 15.73 15.64 2.06
N ALA A 36 14.47 15.26 1.85
CA ALA A 36 13.39 16.16 1.45
C ALA A 36 12.84 17.03 2.60
N HIS A 37 13.49 17.03 3.77
CA HIS A 37 13.14 17.85 4.93
C HIS A 37 11.74 17.58 5.53
N HIS A 38 11.18 16.40 5.31
CA HIS A 38 9.93 16.03 5.98
C HIS A 38 10.14 15.75 7.48
N SER A 39 9.20 16.20 8.31
CA SER A 39 9.25 15.94 9.76
C SER A 39 9.09 14.45 10.08
N PRO A 40 9.60 13.96 11.22
CA PRO A 40 9.42 12.55 11.63
C PRO A 40 7.96 12.10 11.68
N ALA A 41 7.04 12.98 12.09
CA ALA A 41 5.60 12.69 12.12
C ALA A 41 5.02 12.52 10.71
N TRP A 42 5.44 13.38 9.76
CA TRP A 42 5.07 13.27 8.35
C TRP A 42 5.55 11.92 7.79
N ILE A 43 6.81 11.55 8.06
CA ILE A 43 7.42 10.31 7.58
C ILE A 43 6.70 9.09 8.14
N ALA A 44 6.38 9.09 9.45
CA ALA A 44 5.64 7.99 10.08
C ALA A 44 4.24 7.81 9.48
N ALA A 45 3.52 8.90 9.24
CA ALA A 45 2.21 8.87 8.62
C ALA A 45 2.26 8.40 7.15
N TRP A 46 3.23 8.90 6.38
CA TRP A 46 3.47 8.47 5.01
C TRP A 46 3.84 6.98 4.94
N PHE A 47 4.70 6.51 5.85
CA PHE A 47 5.12 5.11 5.94
C PHE A 47 3.92 4.18 6.14
N LEU A 48 3.01 4.53 7.07
CA LEU A 48 1.78 3.76 7.29
C LEU A 48 0.91 3.72 6.02
N GLY A 49 0.76 4.85 5.33
CA GLY A 49 0.08 4.93 4.04
C GLY A 49 0.72 4.05 2.98
N ALA A 50 2.05 4.06 2.85
CA ALA A 50 2.78 3.26 1.88
C ALA A 50 2.66 1.75 2.14
N VAL A 51 2.71 1.32 3.40
CA VAL A 51 2.54 -0.09 3.79
C VAL A 51 1.13 -0.57 3.46
N THR A 52 0.11 0.19 3.83
CA THR A 52 -1.30 -0.18 3.62
C THR A 52 -1.71 -0.09 2.16
N ALA A 53 -1.17 0.88 1.41
CA ALA A 53 -1.28 0.94 -0.04
C ALA A 53 -0.77 -0.34 -0.71
N ARG A 54 0.34 -0.93 -0.22
CA ARG A 54 0.85 -2.18 -0.77
C ARG A 54 -0.15 -3.31 -0.66
N VAL A 55 -0.90 -3.41 0.45
CA VAL A 55 -1.97 -4.40 0.62
C VAL A 55 -3.06 -4.24 -0.44
N ILE A 56 -3.46 -3.01 -0.75
CA ILE A 56 -4.44 -2.71 -1.80
C ILE A 56 -3.91 -3.14 -3.17
N ILE A 57 -2.65 -2.84 -3.49
CA ILE A 57 -2.07 -3.24 -4.79
C ILE A 57 -1.99 -4.78 -4.90
N VAL A 58 -1.67 -5.49 -3.81
CA VAL A 58 -1.70 -6.97 -3.78
C VAL A 58 -3.12 -7.50 -3.98
N TRP A 59 -4.11 -6.88 -3.33
CA TRP A 59 -5.52 -7.23 -3.55
C TRP A 59 -5.93 -7.06 -5.02
N VAL A 60 -5.60 -5.94 -5.65
CA VAL A 60 -5.90 -5.73 -7.08
C VAL A 60 -5.19 -6.79 -7.92
N TYR A 61 -3.91 -7.03 -7.69
CA TYR A 61 -3.14 -8.05 -8.40
C TYR A 61 -3.82 -9.43 -8.32
N ASN A 62 -4.26 -9.84 -7.13
CA ASN A 62 -4.90 -11.14 -6.94
C ASN A 62 -6.32 -11.24 -7.54
N ASN A 63 -7.04 -10.12 -7.70
CA ASN A 63 -8.40 -10.09 -8.29
C ASN A 63 -8.40 -9.77 -9.80
N THR A 64 -7.22 -9.55 -10.40
CA THR A 64 -7.07 -9.23 -11.83
C THR A 64 -6.24 -10.28 -12.55
N GLU A 65 -6.40 -11.55 -12.17
CA GLU A 65 -5.63 -12.68 -12.74
C GLU A 65 -4.11 -12.44 -12.72
N LYS A 66 -3.59 -11.86 -11.63
CA LYS A 66 -2.17 -11.52 -11.48
C LYS A 66 -1.67 -10.49 -12.51
N SER A 67 -2.54 -9.57 -12.96
CA SER A 67 -2.17 -8.51 -13.90
C SER A 67 -1.19 -7.51 -13.29
N ILE A 68 0.04 -7.51 -13.83
CA ILE A 68 1.05 -6.50 -13.51
C ILE A 68 0.60 -5.12 -14.00
N PHE A 69 -0.08 -5.06 -15.15
CA PHE A 69 -0.57 -3.81 -15.71
C PHE A 69 -1.62 -3.14 -14.81
N ALA A 70 -2.59 -3.90 -14.30
CA ALA A 70 -3.56 -3.38 -13.33
C ALA A 70 -2.88 -2.87 -12.06
N SER A 71 -1.85 -3.57 -11.59
CA SER A 71 -1.05 -3.15 -10.43
C SER A 71 -0.30 -1.84 -10.68
N ILE A 72 0.23 -1.65 -11.90
CA ILE A 72 0.89 -0.40 -12.30
C ILE A 72 -0.10 0.75 -12.34
N ILE A 73 -1.28 0.57 -12.94
CA ILE A 73 -2.32 1.60 -12.98
C ILE A 73 -2.69 2.05 -11.57
N ILE A 74 -2.99 1.10 -10.67
CA ILE A 74 -3.40 1.43 -9.30
C ILE A 74 -2.27 2.10 -8.52
N HIS A 75 -1.03 1.64 -8.68
CA HIS A 75 0.14 2.31 -8.09
C HIS A 75 0.27 3.75 -8.59
N SER A 76 0.17 3.97 -9.90
CA SER A 76 0.26 5.30 -10.51
C SER A 76 -0.87 6.21 -10.04
N MET A 77 -2.10 5.70 -9.95
CA MET A 77 -3.25 6.48 -9.47
C MET A 77 -3.11 6.88 -8.00
N LEU A 78 -2.56 6.00 -7.17
CA LEU A 78 -2.20 6.37 -5.80
C LEU A 78 -1.23 7.55 -5.82
N ASN A 79 -0.10 7.45 -6.53
CA ASN A 79 0.89 8.53 -6.61
C ASN A 79 0.29 9.85 -7.12
N VAL A 80 -0.48 9.81 -8.22
CA VAL A 80 -1.15 11.01 -8.76
C VAL A 80 -2.09 11.61 -7.72
N THR A 81 -2.90 10.80 -7.05
CA THR A 81 -3.83 11.30 -6.03
C THR A 81 -3.07 11.99 -4.90
N TYR A 82 -1.98 11.39 -4.42
CA TYR A 82 -1.13 12.00 -3.39
C TYR A 82 -0.51 13.32 -3.85
N SER A 83 0.14 13.35 -5.03
CA SER A 83 0.84 14.53 -5.54
C SER A 83 -0.07 15.71 -5.88
N PHE A 84 -1.35 15.46 -6.19
CA PHE A 84 -2.31 16.51 -6.57
C PHE A 84 -3.17 17.00 -5.40
N LEU A 85 -2.97 16.48 -4.17
CA LEU A 85 -3.65 17.03 -3.01
C LEU A 85 -3.13 18.44 -2.70
N PRO A 86 -4.02 19.43 -2.52
CA PRO A 86 -3.62 20.75 -2.05
C PRO A 86 -2.80 20.63 -0.76
N SER A 87 -1.68 21.34 -0.71
CA SER A 87 -0.79 21.34 0.45
C SER A 87 -0.20 19.96 0.79
N TYR A 88 0.18 19.16 -0.22
CA TYR A 88 0.85 17.85 -0.03
C TYR A 88 1.97 17.86 1.02
N ASP A 89 2.78 18.92 1.05
CA ASP A 89 3.88 19.07 2.00
C ASP A 89 3.42 19.36 3.43
N ALA A 90 2.14 19.70 3.64
CA ALA A 90 1.59 19.89 4.97
C ALA A 90 1.57 18.57 5.74
N SER A 91 2.03 18.62 6.99
CA SER A 91 2.16 17.46 7.88
C SER A 91 0.89 16.66 8.11
N TYR A 92 -0.29 17.28 7.97
CA TYR A 92 -1.56 16.59 8.14
C TYR A 92 -1.97 15.75 6.92
N VAL A 93 -1.47 16.05 5.72
CA VAL A 93 -1.92 15.37 4.49
C VAL A 93 -1.59 13.88 4.52
N PRO A 94 -0.33 13.44 4.76
CA PRO A 94 -0.01 12.03 4.88
C PRO A 94 -0.79 11.33 6.00
N GLY A 95 -1.13 12.06 7.07
CA GLY A 95 -1.96 11.56 8.15
C GLY A 95 -3.35 11.18 7.68
N ILE A 96 -4.05 12.10 7.01
CA ILE A 96 -5.40 11.87 6.47
C ILE A 96 -5.37 10.74 5.43
N THR A 97 -4.49 10.84 4.44
CA THR A 97 -4.42 9.86 3.36
C THR A 97 -3.96 8.49 3.85
N GLY A 98 -3.05 8.46 4.83
CA GLY A 98 -2.60 7.23 5.49
C GLY A 98 -3.75 6.56 6.24
N VAL A 99 -4.56 7.32 6.97
CA VAL A 99 -5.78 6.80 7.63
C VAL A 99 -6.76 6.25 6.61
N VAL A 100 -7.06 6.99 5.54
CA VAL A 100 -8.01 6.55 4.50
C VAL A 100 -7.54 5.26 3.84
N THR A 101 -6.26 5.18 3.47
CA THR A 101 -5.67 3.98 2.85
C THR A 101 -5.64 2.81 3.81
N THR A 102 -5.37 3.05 5.10
CA THR A 102 -5.42 2.04 6.16
C THR A 102 -6.82 1.47 6.32
N LEU A 103 -7.84 2.33 6.37
CA LEU A 103 -9.23 1.90 6.46
C LEU A 103 -9.63 1.07 5.24
N ALA A 104 -9.26 1.50 4.04
CA ALA A 104 -9.49 0.73 2.81
C ALA A 104 -8.81 -0.65 2.86
N ALA A 105 -7.56 -0.73 3.31
CA ALA A 105 -6.84 -1.99 3.46
C ALA A 105 -7.48 -2.91 4.52
N ILE A 106 -7.99 -2.36 5.63
CA ILE A 106 -8.74 -3.12 6.65
C ILE A 106 -10.03 -3.68 6.06
N ILE A 107 -10.81 -2.85 5.36
CA ILE A 107 -12.06 -3.26 4.71
C ILE A 107 -11.78 -4.37 3.70
N VAL A 108 -10.79 -4.20 2.84
CA VAL A 108 -10.39 -5.20 1.85
C VAL A 108 -9.96 -6.51 2.52
N THR A 109 -9.13 -6.43 3.55
CA THR A 109 -8.67 -7.61 4.28
C THR A 109 -9.82 -8.34 4.98
N PHE A 110 -10.75 -7.58 5.55
CA PHE A 110 -11.96 -8.13 6.17
C PHE A 110 -12.84 -8.81 5.12
N LEU A 111 -13.13 -8.16 3.99
CA LEU A 111 -14.07 -8.65 2.99
C LEU A 111 -13.51 -9.77 2.08
N TRP A 112 -12.21 -9.80 1.78
CA TRP A 112 -11.59 -10.80 0.88
C TRP A 112 -10.70 -11.83 1.58
N GLY A 113 -10.55 -11.71 2.90
CA GLY A 113 -9.76 -12.64 3.73
C GLY A 113 -8.25 -12.42 3.63
N SER A 114 -7.56 -12.48 4.76
CA SER A 114 -6.13 -12.15 4.87
C SER A 114 -5.20 -13.11 4.11
N ARG A 115 -5.60 -14.37 3.88
CA ARG A 115 -4.73 -15.38 3.27
C ARG A 115 -4.55 -15.16 1.77
N THR A 116 -5.59 -14.76 1.05
CA THR A 116 -5.56 -14.65 -0.41
C THR A 116 -5.91 -13.27 -0.93
N LEU A 117 -6.63 -12.44 -0.17
CA LEU A 117 -7.16 -11.16 -0.65
C LEU A 117 -7.89 -11.31 -2.01
N ALA A 118 -8.58 -12.42 -2.26
CA ALA A 118 -9.21 -12.70 -3.56
C ALA A 118 -10.61 -13.34 -3.47
N ARG A 119 -10.96 -13.94 -2.32
CA ARG A 119 -12.26 -14.60 -2.15
C ARG A 119 -13.17 -13.71 -1.33
N PHE A 120 -14.11 -13.04 -1.98
CA PHE A 120 -15.09 -12.22 -1.28
C PHE A 120 -15.93 -13.10 -0.34
N ARG A 121 -16.02 -12.72 0.93
CA ARG A 121 -16.62 -13.55 2.00
C ARG A 121 -18.10 -13.85 1.81
N TYR A 122 -18.82 -13.03 1.04
CA TYR A 122 -20.27 -13.09 0.90
C TYR A 122 -20.73 -13.41 -0.54
N ALA A 123 -19.85 -13.95 -1.38
CA ALA A 123 -20.17 -14.43 -2.72
C ALA A 123 -20.37 -15.95 -2.73
#